data_AF-A0A8C8XZ69-F1
#
_entry.id   AF-A0A8C8XZ69-F1
#
_cell.length_a   1.000
_cell.length_b   1.000
_cell.length_c   1.000
_cell.angle_alpha   90.00
_cell.angle_beta   90.00
_cell.angle_gamma   90.00
#
_symmetry.space_group_name_H-M   'P 1'
#
loop_
_entity.id
_entity.type
_entity.pdbx_description
1 polymer ?
#
loop_
_entity_poly.entity_id
_entity_poly.type
_entity_poly.pdbx_seq_one_letter_code
_entity_poly.pdbx_strand_id
1 'polypeptide(L)'
;TAVAPVPEPEAEHHTDIILLGSSEPSELSSPASPGPSRELIAYEVKVNERNIEDICICCGSFQVHTQHPLFEGGMCAPCKDKFLGRLFLYDDDGYQSYCSVCCSGDTLLICENPDCTRCYCFECVDTLVGPGTSGRVQAVSNWVCFLCLPFPRSGLLRRRKKWRGWLKAFCDGESENTLETYKTVPVWKREPVRVLSLFGDIRNELTSLGFLEPGSDPGRLKHLEDATDVVRRDVEGWGPFDLMYGSTPPVGHACDHPPVWYLLQFHRVLQYARPRPARQQPFFWMFVDNLVLTQEDRTVATRFLEADPVTIQDICGRTIQNVNAVHVWSNIPAVRSSKHSALVSQEALSSLAQDRRRMKPPAQGPAKLVKNCFLPLREYFKCFSTGLTSSL
;
A
#
# COMPACT_ATOMS: atom_id res chain seq x y z
N THR A 1 50.52 57.79 5.21
CA THR A 1 51.91 57.72 5.71
C THR A 1 51.84 56.98 7.04
N ALA A 2 52.21 55.70 7.21
CA ALA A 2 52.83 54.62 6.44
C ALA A 2 52.20 53.30 6.99
N VAL A 3 51.78 52.26 6.24
CA VAL A 3 52.52 51.31 5.35
C VAL A 3 53.75 50.80 6.11
N ALA A 4 53.99 49.52 6.44
CA ALA A 4 53.53 48.19 6.04
C ALA A 4 54.32 47.17 6.94
N PRO A 5 54.65 45.93 6.53
CA PRO A 5 53.81 44.74 6.32
C PRO A 5 54.32 43.48 7.06
N VAL A 6 53.56 42.40 6.84
CA VAL A 6 53.69 40.97 7.20
C VAL A 6 55.04 40.34 6.78
N PRO A 7 55.47 39.23 7.42
CA PRO A 7 55.63 37.98 6.65
C PRO A 7 55.15 36.69 7.35
N GLU A 8 54.82 35.70 6.51
CA GLU A 8 54.45 34.29 6.74
C GLU A 8 55.66 33.39 7.13
N PRO A 9 55.62 32.04 7.00
CA PRO A 9 54.83 30.99 7.66
C PRO A 9 55.74 29.92 8.33
N GLU A 10 55.17 28.83 8.87
CA GLU A 10 55.67 27.42 8.90
C GLU A 10 55.30 26.62 10.19
N ALA A 11 55.33 25.30 10.04
CA ALA A 11 54.59 24.29 10.79
C ALA A 11 55.41 23.58 11.90
N GLU A 12 54.71 22.64 12.59
CA GLU A 12 55.20 21.40 13.22
C GLU A 12 55.13 21.24 14.77
N HIS A 13 54.26 20.29 15.16
CA HIS A 13 54.37 19.19 16.15
C HIS A 13 55.33 19.25 17.36
N HIS A 14 54.84 18.88 18.56
CA HIS A 14 54.93 17.54 19.21
C HIS A 14 54.92 17.60 20.77
N THR A 15 54.04 16.80 21.42
CA THR A 15 54.07 16.14 22.77
C THR A 15 54.49 16.91 24.05
N ASP A 16 54.09 16.60 25.28
CA ASP A 16 53.31 15.54 25.95
C ASP A 16 52.99 16.08 27.37
N ILE A 17 52.04 15.45 28.09
CA ILE A 17 52.18 14.95 29.49
C ILE A 17 50.80 14.79 30.16
N ILE A 18 50.60 13.56 30.62
CA ILE A 18 49.46 13.01 31.35
C ILE A 18 49.51 13.47 32.82
N LEU A 19 48.36 13.83 33.41
CA LEU A 19 48.18 13.88 34.86
C LEU A 19 46.85 13.24 35.28
N LEU A 20 47.00 12.23 36.13
CA LEU A 20 45.99 11.36 36.75
C LEU A 20 45.05 12.15 37.69
N GLY A 21 43.74 11.93 37.54
CA GLY A 21 42.69 12.45 38.43
C GLY A 21 42.19 11.37 39.38
N SER A 22 42.24 11.68 40.68
CA SER A 22 41.81 10.86 41.81
C SER A 22 40.29 10.76 41.94
N SER A 23 39.86 9.59 42.40
CA SER A 23 38.49 9.11 42.67
C SER A 23 37.81 9.79 43.85
N GLU A 24 36.46 9.77 43.86
CA GLU A 24 35.49 9.44 44.94
C GLU A 24 34.07 9.91 44.47
N PRO A 25 32.94 9.39 44.99
CA PRO A 25 32.36 8.08 44.72
C PRO A 25 30.95 8.17 44.07
N SER A 26 30.61 7.18 43.23
CA SER A 26 29.35 7.12 42.48
C SER A 26 28.17 6.67 43.35
N GLU A 27 27.11 7.46 43.37
CA GLU A 27 25.82 7.07 43.95
C GLU A 27 25.20 5.89 43.20
N LEU A 28 24.86 4.86 43.96
CA LEU A 28 24.22 3.63 43.53
C LEU A 28 22.78 3.94 43.07
N SER A 29 22.57 4.07 41.76
CA SER A 29 21.24 4.14 41.16
C SER A 29 20.65 2.74 41.06
N SER A 30 19.47 2.57 41.67
CA SER A 30 18.61 1.38 41.53
C SER A 30 18.33 1.06 40.05
N PRO A 31 18.22 -0.23 39.65
CA PRO A 31 18.01 -0.58 38.26
C PRO A 31 16.64 -0.08 37.81
N ALA A 32 16.63 0.75 36.77
CA ALA A 32 15.41 1.15 36.07
C ALA A 32 14.64 -0.12 35.66
N SER A 33 13.35 -0.16 35.98
CA SER A 33 12.43 -1.16 35.44
C SER A 33 12.65 -1.26 33.93
N PRO A 34 12.85 -2.47 33.36
CA PRO A 34 13.16 -2.59 31.94
C PRO A 34 12.01 -1.95 31.15
N GLY A 35 12.37 -0.98 30.30
CA GLY A 35 11.39 -0.31 29.45
C GLY A 35 10.59 -1.32 28.61
N PRO A 36 9.40 -0.94 28.11
CA PRO A 36 8.58 -1.83 27.31
C PRO A 36 9.38 -2.36 26.11
N SER A 37 9.65 -3.66 26.11
CA SER A 37 10.34 -4.39 25.05
C SER A 37 9.42 -5.51 24.56
N ARG A 38 9.47 -5.80 23.26
CA ARG A 38 8.69 -6.88 22.65
C ARG A 38 8.95 -8.22 23.33
N GLU A 39 10.18 -8.47 23.71
CA GLU A 39 10.62 -9.71 24.38
C GLU A 39 9.91 -9.94 25.73
N LEU A 40 9.47 -8.86 26.39
CA LEU A 40 8.79 -8.94 27.68
C LEU A 40 7.31 -9.27 27.56
N ILE A 41 6.69 -9.18 26.36
CA ILE A 41 5.25 -9.44 26.19
C ILE A 41 4.88 -10.82 26.76
N ALA A 42 5.67 -11.85 26.45
CA ALA A 42 5.38 -13.19 26.92
C ALA A 42 5.50 -13.34 28.43
N TYR A 43 6.45 -12.64 29.05
CA TYR A 43 6.63 -12.60 30.49
C TYR A 43 5.46 -11.86 31.17
N GLU A 44 5.10 -10.69 30.68
CA GLU A 44 4.00 -9.88 31.22
C GLU A 44 2.66 -10.65 31.19
N VAL A 45 2.39 -11.39 30.11
CA VAL A 45 1.13 -12.14 29.98
C VAL A 45 1.13 -13.42 30.80
N LYS A 46 2.25 -14.16 30.85
CA LYS A 46 2.29 -15.49 31.48
C LYS A 46 2.68 -15.46 32.96
N VAL A 47 3.54 -14.53 33.36
CA VAL A 47 4.10 -14.46 34.72
C VAL A 47 3.41 -13.36 35.51
N ASN A 48 3.28 -12.15 34.94
CA ASN A 48 2.58 -11.05 35.61
C ASN A 48 1.05 -11.11 35.40
N GLU A 49 0.55 -12.12 34.69
CA GLU A 49 -0.88 -12.32 34.40
C GLU A 49 -1.59 -11.10 33.78
N ARG A 50 -0.83 -10.22 33.10
CA ARG A 50 -1.38 -9.04 32.44
C ARG A 50 -2.26 -9.47 31.27
N ASN A 51 -3.39 -8.79 31.10
CA ASN A 51 -4.22 -9.00 29.92
C ASN A 51 -3.46 -8.55 28.67
N ILE A 52 -3.43 -9.41 27.64
CA ILE A 52 -2.76 -9.11 26.37
C ILE A 52 -3.35 -7.88 25.67
N GLU A 53 -4.63 -7.58 25.90
CA GLU A 53 -5.31 -6.39 25.37
C GLU A 53 -4.76 -5.08 25.96
N ASP A 54 -4.07 -5.13 27.10
CA ASP A 54 -3.44 -3.97 27.76
C ASP A 54 -1.96 -3.80 27.38
N ILE A 55 -1.48 -4.55 26.38
CA ILE A 55 -0.12 -4.47 25.84
C ILE A 55 -0.19 -4.31 24.32
N CYS A 56 0.56 -3.37 23.77
CA CYS A 56 0.75 -3.25 22.34
C CYS A 56 1.49 -4.48 21.80
N ILE A 57 0.80 -5.40 21.15
CA ILE A 57 1.43 -6.62 20.61
C ILE A 57 2.39 -6.34 19.43
N CYS A 58 2.36 -5.12 18.88
CA CYS A 58 3.26 -4.67 17.84
C CYS A 58 4.64 -4.28 18.36
N CYS A 59 4.74 -3.68 19.56
CA CYS A 59 6.00 -3.10 20.07
C CYS A 59 6.27 -3.31 21.57
N GLY A 60 5.35 -3.88 22.34
CA GLY A 60 5.48 -4.12 23.78
C GLY A 60 5.07 -2.95 24.69
N SER A 61 4.69 -1.80 24.14
CA SER A 61 4.23 -0.64 24.92
C SER A 61 2.97 -0.93 25.74
N PHE A 62 2.89 -0.43 26.97
CA PHE A 62 1.68 -0.48 27.79
C PHE A 62 0.71 0.68 27.54
N GLN A 63 1.10 1.67 26.73
CA GLN A 63 0.23 2.79 26.36
C GLN A 63 -0.66 2.40 25.17
N VAL A 64 -1.66 1.56 25.44
CA VAL A 64 -2.62 1.10 24.43
C VAL A 64 -3.60 2.22 24.09
N HIS A 65 -3.76 2.49 22.79
CA HIS A 65 -4.75 3.43 22.26
C HIS A 65 -6.01 2.72 21.79
N THR A 66 -5.84 1.55 21.17
CA THR A 66 -6.94 0.76 20.61
C THR A 66 -6.56 -0.73 20.57
N GLN A 67 -7.48 -1.59 20.17
CA GLN A 67 -7.25 -3.01 20.00
C GLN A 67 -6.66 -3.32 18.61
N HIS A 68 -5.72 -4.24 18.54
CA HIS A 68 -5.15 -4.70 17.27
C HIS A 68 -6.24 -5.35 16.39
N PRO A 69 -6.42 -4.98 15.11
CA PRO A 69 -7.60 -5.39 14.34
C PRO A 69 -7.63 -6.88 13.94
N LEU A 70 -6.47 -7.51 13.73
CA LEU A 70 -6.39 -8.91 13.27
C LEU A 70 -6.29 -9.96 14.40
N PHE A 71 -5.53 -9.64 15.45
CA PHE A 71 -5.22 -10.52 16.57
C PHE A 71 -5.60 -9.86 17.88
N GLU A 72 -5.82 -10.68 18.90
CA GLU A 72 -6.06 -10.21 20.25
C GLU A 72 -4.80 -9.62 20.86
N GLY A 73 -4.96 -8.45 21.45
CA GLY A 73 -3.86 -7.61 21.88
C GLY A 73 -4.14 -6.13 21.65
N GLY A 74 -3.51 -5.28 22.46
CA GLY A 74 -3.56 -3.84 22.31
C GLY A 74 -2.70 -3.34 21.14
N MET A 75 -2.86 -2.06 20.81
CA MET A 75 -2.09 -1.31 19.84
C MET A 75 -1.93 0.14 20.34
N CYS A 76 -0.69 0.61 20.44
CA CYS A 76 -0.40 2.00 20.78
C CYS A 76 -0.60 2.92 19.57
N ALA A 77 -0.71 4.24 19.80
CA ALA A 77 -0.98 5.21 18.73
C ALA A 77 0.06 5.18 17.58
N PRO A 78 1.39 5.15 17.81
CA PRO A 78 2.35 5.06 16.72
C PRO A 78 2.23 3.78 15.88
N CYS A 79 1.92 2.65 16.52
CA CYS A 79 1.70 1.38 15.80
C CYS A 79 0.39 1.39 15.02
N LYS A 80 -0.65 2.06 15.52
CA LYS A 80 -1.92 2.28 14.82
C LYS A 80 -1.69 3.07 13.52
N ASP A 81 -1.00 4.20 13.59
CA ASP A 81 -0.73 5.05 12.42
C ASP A 81 0.11 4.31 11.38
N LYS A 82 1.14 3.59 11.86
CA LYS A 82 1.97 2.72 11.03
C LYS A 82 1.15 1.61 10.36
N PHE A 83 0.19 1.02 11.06
CA PHE A 83 -0.67 -0.03 10.54
C PHE A 83 -1.60 0.50 9.46
N LEU A 84 -2.29 1.63 9.70
CA LEU A 84 -3.18 2.26 8.73
C LEU A 84 -2.44 2.67 7.45
N GLY A 85 -1.22 3.21 7.58
CA GLY A 85 -0.41 3.60 6.43
C GLY A 85 0.18 2.44 5.64
N ARG A 86 0.20 1.21 6.17
CA ARG A 86 0.93 0.07 5.58
C ARG A 86 0.09 -1.16 5.25
N LEU A 87 -1.15 -1.24 5.72
CA LEU A 87 -2.02 -2.41 5.60
C LEU A 87 -2.20 -2.92 4.16
N PHE A 88 -2.29 -2.01 3.19
CA PHE A 88 -2.55 -2.33 1.79
C PHE A 88 -1.34 -2.11 0.88
N LEU A 89 -0.13 -2.12 1.45
CA LEU A 89 1.09 -2.01 0.67
C LEU A 89 1.61 -3.39 0.29
N TYR A 90 1.93 -3.54 -0.99
CA TYR A 90 2.37 -4.79 -1.60
C TYR A 90 3.68 -4.58 -2.33
N ASP A 91 4.51 -5.63 -2.34
CA ASP A 91 5.72 -5.71 -3.13
C ASP A 91 5.42 -6.27 -4.53
N ASP A 92 6.42 -6.22 -5.41
CA ASP A 92 6.29 -6.67 -6.81
C ASP A 92 6.02 -8.17 -6.95
N ASP A 93 6.33 -8.95 -5.91
CA ASP A 93 6.01 -10.38 -5.82
C ASP A 93 4.50 -10.66 -5.57
N GLY A 94 3.71 -9.60 -5.30
CA GLY A 94 2.28 -9.69 -5.07
C GLY A 94 1.87 -10.06 -3.64
N TYR A 95 2.80 -10.03 -2.68
CA TYR A 95 2.56 -10.20 -1.25
C TYR A 95 2.62 -8.85 -0.52
N GLN A 96 2.11 -8.80 0.71
CA GLN A 96 2.16 -7.60 1.54
C GLN A 96 3.62 -7.26 1.90
N SER A 97 3.99 -5.97 1.76
CA SER A 97 5.35 -5.49 2.03
C SER A 97 5.76 -5.55 3.50
N TYR A 98 4.79 -5.72 4.41
CA TYR A 98 5.01 -5.58 5.84
C TYR A 98 4.29 -6.66 6.62
N CYS A 99 4.90 -7.04 7.75
CA CYS A 99 4.33 -7.99 8.68
C CYS A 99 2.88 -7.63 9.06
N SER A 100 1.97 -8.60 8.96
CA SER A 100 0.55 -8.44 9.31
C SER A 100 0.27 -8.15 10.80
N VAL A 101 1.30 -8.14 11.67
CA VAL A 101 1.17 -7.83 13.10
C VAL A 101 1.78 -6.46 13.43
N CYS A 102 3.08 -6.24 13.19
CA CYS A 102 3.77 -5.02 13.62
C CYS A 102 4.12 -4.04 12.49
N CYS A 103 3.79 -4.41 11.25
CA CYS A 103 4.12 -3.67 10.04
C CYS A 103 5.61 -3.35 9.87
N SER A 104 6.53 -4.16 10.44
CA SER A 104 7.95 -4.13 10.09
C SER A 104 8.18 -4.89 8.78
N GLY A 105 9.19 -4.48 8.02
CA GLY A 105 9.52 -5.00 6.69
C GLY A 105 10.90 -5.64 6.66
N ASP A 106 11.30 -6.26 7.78
CA ASP A 106 12.58 -6.96 7.91
C ASP A 106 12.46 -8.34 7.23
N THR A 107 13.04 -9.40 7.79
CA THR A 107 12.84 -10.76 7.29
C THR A 107 11.41 -11.23 7.50
N LEU A 108 10.72 -11.56 6.40
CA LEU A 108 9.31 -11.95 6.39
C LEU A 108 9.11 -13.43 6.02
N LEU A 109 8.25 -14.12 6.76
CA LEU A 109 7.72 -15.44 6.47
C LEU A 109 6.43 -15.28 5.66
N ILE A 110 6.42 -15.77 4.42
CA ILE A 110 5.30 -15.65 3.49
C ILE A 110 4.36 -16.85 3.65
N CYS A 111 3.06 -16.60 3.63
CA CYS A 111 2.05 -17.66 3.63
C CYS A 111 2.02 -18.38 2.27
N GLU A 112 2.15 -19.70 2.26
CA GLU A 112 2.12 -20.52 1.03
C GLU A 112 0.71 -20.91 0.59
N ASN A 113 -0.34 -20.50 1.32
CA ASN A 113 -1.70 -20.59 0.81
C ASN A 113 -1.84 -19.69 -0.45
N PRO A 114 -2.17 -20.24 -1.64
CA PRO A 114 -2.23 -19.47 -2.90
C PRO A 114 -3.20 -18.28 -2.87
N ASP A 115 -4.23 -18.33 -2.03
CA ASP A 115 -5.22 -17.26 -1.90
C ASP A 115 -4.89 -16.24 -0.80
N CYS A 116 -3.71 -16.35 -0.19
CA CYS A 116 -3.25 -15.51 0.91
C CYS A 116 -2.00 -14.72 0.51
N THR A 117 -2.02 -13.41 0.78
CA THR A 117 -0.91 -12.50 0.48
C THR A 117 -0.17 -12.02 1.73
N ARG A 118 -0.42 -12.65 2.88
CA ARG A 118 0.07 -12.18 4.19
C ARG A 118 1.42 -12.74 4.55
N CYS A 119 2.16 -11.95 5.32
CA CYS A 119 3.49 -12.26 5.78
C CYS A 119 3.70 -11.87 7.25
N TYR A 120 4.67 -12.49 7.91
CA TYR A 120 4.94 -12.32 9.34
C TYR A 120 6.45 -12.19 9.58
N CYS A 121 6.91 -11.21 10.36
CA CYS A 121 8.32 -11.13 10.67
C CYS A 121 8.73 -12.18 11.72
N PHE A 122 10.01 -12.58 11.67
CA PHE A 122 10.57 -13.59 12.57
C PHE A 122 10.35 -13.22 14.04
N GLU A 123 10.61 -11.96 14.39
CA GLU A 123 10.44 -11.43 15.73
C GLU A 123 8.99 -11.60 16.24
N CYS A 124 7.97 -11.25 15.44
CA CYS A 124 6.58 -11.46 15.85
C CYS A 124 6.29 -12.92 16.17
N VAL A 125 6.79 -13.83 15.34
CA VAL A 125 6.55 -15.26 15.50
C VAL A 125 7.23 -15.78 16.76
N ASP A 126 8.49 -15.43 16.98
CA ASP A 126 9.24 -15.90 18.14
C ASP A 126 8.74 -15.30 19.46
N THR A 127 8.37 -14.02 19.45
CA THR A 127 7.85 -13.33 20.64
C THR A 127 6.43 -13.80 21.00
N LEU A 128 5.51 -13.89 20.04
CA LEU A 128 4.08 -14.11 20.31
C LEU A 128 3.66 -15.58 20.22
N VAL A 129 4.34 -16.39 19.41
CA VAL A 129 4.03 -17.82 19.28
C VAL A 129 4.93 -18.65 20.20
N GLY A 130 6.23 -18.41 20.12
CA GLY A 130 7.23 -18.97 21.03
C GLY A 130 8.63 -19.00 20.43
N PRO A 131 9.69 -18.91 21.25
CA PRO A 131 11.07 -18.85 20.77
C PRO A 131 11.44 -20.00 19.83
N GLY A 132 12.12 -19.69 18.72
CA GLY A 132 12.57 -20.66 17.71
C GLY A 132 11.45 -21.16 16.78
N THR A 133 10.24 -20.62 16.88
CA THR A 133 9.15 -20.98 15.98
C THR A 133 9.38 -20.44 14.57
N SER A 134 10.01 -19.27 14.42
CA SER A 134 10.34 -18.70 13.11
C SER A 134 11.22 -19.64 12.28
N GLY A 135 12.31 -20.17 12.86
CA GLY A 135 13.20 -21.13 12.20
C GLY A 135 12.50 -22.45 11.87
N ARG A 136 11.59 -22.92 12.72
CA ARG A 136 10.75 -24.09 12.41
C ARG A 136 9.81 -23.83 11.25
N VAL A 137 9.18 -22.66 11.20
CA VAL A 137 8.29 -22.26 10.10
C VAL A 137 9.07 -22.14 8.79
N GLN A 138 10.25 -21.54 8.81
CA GLN A 138 11.13 -21.41 7.64
C GLN A 138 11.56 -22.78 7.08
N ALA A 139 11.73 -23.78 7.94
CA ALA A 139 12.13 -25.13 7.52
C ALA A 139 10.97 -25.99 7.00
N VAL A 140 9.71 -25.56 7.16
CA VAL A 140 8.52 -26.29 6.72
C VAL A 140 8.14 -25.85 5.31
N SER A 141 7.88 -26.80 4.42
CA SER A 141 7.22 -26.53 3.15
C SER A 141 5.70 -26.43 3.32
N ASN A 142 5.05 -25.60 2.52
CA ASN A 142 3.61 -25.36 2.52
C ASN A 142 3.09 -24.76 3.82
N TRP A 143 3.86 -23.85 4.45
CA TRP A 143 3.40 -23.19 5.66
C TRP A 143 2.18 -22.30 5.41
N VAL A 144 1.14 -22.47 6.23
CA VAL A 144 -0.06 -21.63 6.21
C VAL A 144 -0.12 -20.74 7.44
N CYS A 145 -0.45 -19.46 7.23
CA CYS A 145 -0.34 -18.47 8.28
C CYS A 145 -1.43 -18.55 9.36
N PHE A 146 -1.22 -17.83 10.47
CA PHE A 146 -2.10 -17.80 11.63
C PHE A 146 -3.52 -17.27 11.36
N LEU A 147 -3.74 -16.57 10.24
CA LEU A 147 -5.08 -16.16 9.81
C LEU A 147 -5.79 -17.21 8.93
N CYS A 148 -5.02 -18.08 8.27
CA CYS A 148 -5.51 -19.17 7.42
C CYS A 148 -5.73 -20.47 8.20
N LEU A 149 -4.98 -20.69 9.28
CA LEU A 149 -5.14 -21.87 10.12
C LEU A 149 -6.59 -22.02 10.64
N PRO A 150 -7.09 -23.27 10.74
CA PRO A 150 -8.42 -23.52 11.29
C PRO A 150 -8.48 -23.19 12.78
N PHE A 151 -7.38 -23.43 13.51
CA PHE A 151 -7.26 -23.14 14.94
C PHE A 151 -6.96 -21.64 15.16
N PRO A 152 -7.68 -20.98 16.08
CA PRO A 152 -7.52 -19.54 16.28
C PRO A 152 -6.32 -19.16 17.15
N ARG A 153 -5.61 -20.11 17.78
CA ARG A 153 -4.56 -19.83 18.76
C ARG A 153 -3.25 -20.51 18.39
N SER A 154 -2.15 -19.77 18.45
CA SER A 154 -0.78 -20.26 18.32
C SER A 154 0.08 -19.52 19.34
N GLY A 155 0.41 -20.19 20.45
CA GLY A 155 1.05 -19.54 21.59
C GLY A 155 0.16 -18.48 22.25
N LEU A 156 0.66 -17.25 22.35
CA LEU A 156 -0.09 -16.07 22.80
C LEU A 156 -0.87 -15.41 21.65
N LEU A 157 -0.45 -15.63 20.40
CA LEU A 157 -1.12 -15.07 19.24
C LEU A 157 -2.49 -15.74 19.04
N ARG A 158 -3.57 -14.96 19.23
CA ARG A 158 -4.95 -15.42 19.03
C ARG A 158 -5.65 -14.58 17.98
N ARG A 159 -6.13 -15.22 16.90
CA ARG A 159 -6.91 -14.59 15.83
C ARG A 159 -8.26 -14.13 16.37
N ARG A 160 -8.61 -12.86 16.18
CA ARG A 160 -9.93 -12.34 16.58
C ARG A 160 -11.06 -13.04 15.80
N LYS A 161 -12.15 -13.34 16.51
CA LYS A 161 -13.39 -13.78 15.86
C LYS A 161 -13.90 -12.66 14.95
N LYS A 162 -14.25 -13.00 13.71
CA LYS A 162 -14.72 -12.04 12.70
C LYS A 162 -13.74 -10.86 12.46
N TRP A 163 -12.42 -11.10 12.55
CA TRP A 163 -11.38 -10.07 12.39
C TRP A 163 -11.54 -9.17 11.15
N ARG A 164 -12.12 -9.66 10.04
CA ARG A 164 -12.39 -8.83 8.86
C ARG A 164 -13.36 -7.67 9.13
N GLY A 165 -14.33 -7.89 10.02
CA GLY A 165 -15.24 -6.84 10.48
C GLY A 165 -14.55 -5.85 11.42
N TRP A 166 -13.68 -6.36 12.31
CA TRP A 166 -12.84 -5.52 13.16
C TRP A 166 -11.89 -4.65 12.35
N LEU A 167 -11.26 -5.20 11.31
CA LEU A 167 -10.39 -4.47 10.41
C LEU A 167 -11.14 -3.32 9.71
N LYS A 168 -12.35 -3.57 9.20
CA LYS A 168 -13.19 -2.50 8.63
C LYS A 168 -13.50 -1.42 9.66
N ALA A 169 -13.98 -1.80 10.85
CA ALA A 169 -14.31 -0.85 11.90
C ALA A 169 -13.08 -0.05 12.36
N PHE A 170 -11.92 -0.68 12.41
CA PHE A 170 -10.63 -0.05 12.72
C PHE A 170 -10.23 0.99 11.67
N CYS A 171 -10.43 0.70 10.38
CA CYS A 171 -10.18 1.67 9.31
C CYS A 171 -11.22 2.81 9.29
N ASP A 172 -12.50 2.49 9.53
CA ASP A 172 -13.60 3.47 9.51
C ASP A 172 -13.56 4.41 10.74
N GLY A 173 -13.13 3.91 11.91
CA GLY A 173 -13.11 4.69 13.15
C GLY A 173 -12.03 5.77 13.22
N GLU A 174 -11.08 5.76 12.29
CA GLU A 174 -9.89 6.62 12.30
C GLU A 174 -9.84 7.55 11.08
N SER A 175 -10.78 7.44 10.15
CA SER A 175 -10.77 8.24 8.93
C SER A 175 -11.36 9.64 9.18
N GLU A 176 -10.51 10.66 9.18
CA GLU A 176 -10.91 12.01 8.71
C GLU A 176 -11.30 11.99 7.22
N ASN A 177 -11.13 10.85 6.53
CA ASN A 177 -11.38 10.66 5.11
C ASN A 177 -12.84 10.33 4.78
N THR A 178 -13.34 10.99 3.74
CA THR A 178 -14.72 10.87 3.21
C THR A 178 -15.03 9.53 2.53
N LEU A 179 -14.02 8.72 2.17
CA LEU A 179 -14.21 7.56 1.29
C LEU A 179 -14.24 6.21 2.03
N GLU A 180 -15.37 5.52 1.93
CA GLU A 180 -15.68 4.23 2.57
C GLU A 180 -14.63 3.14 2.30
N THR A 181 -14.23 2.41 3.35
CA THR A 181 -13.39 1.20 3.23
C THR A 181 -14.27 -0.04 3.20
N TYR A 182 -14.15 -0.87 2.17
CA TYR A 182 -14.92 -2.12 2.09
C TYR A 182 -14.40 -3.19 3.06
N LYS A 183 -15.31 -4.03 3.55
CA LYS A 183 -14.94 -5.20 4.35
C LYS A 183 -14.24 -6.22 3.44
N THR A 184 -13.06 -6.68 3.84
CA THR A 184 -12.35 -7.72 3.09
C THR A 184 -13.16 -9.02 3.00
N VAL A 185 -12.98 -9.77 1.91
CA VAL A 185 -13.79 -10.94 1.58
C VAL A 185 -13.03 -12.23 1.94
N PRO A 186 -13.64 -13.17 2.68
CA PRO A 186 -13.05 -14.48 2.91
C PRO A 186 -12.77 -15.22 1.60
N VAL A 187 -11.63 -15.93 1.53
CA VAL A 187 -11.15 -16.62 0.33
C VAL A 187 -12.26 -17.38 -0.42
N TRP A 188 -13.01 -18.24 0.29
CA TRP A 188 -14.07 -19.07 -0.30
C TRP A 188 -15.31 -18.32 -0.80
N LYS A 189 -15.42 -17.01 -0.50
CA LYS A 189 -16.50 -16.14 -0.99
C LYS A 189 -16.03 -15.17 -2.08
N ARG A 190 -14.75 -15.19 -2.44
CA ARG A 190 -14.21 -14.29 -3.46
C ARG A 190 -14.67 -14.74 -4.83
N GLU A 191 -15.36 -13.85 -5.53
CA GLU A 191 -15.76 -14.04 -6.92
C GLU A 191 -14.76 -13.38 -7.87
N PRO A 192 -14.67 -13.82 -9.14
CA PRO A 192 -13.85 -13.14 -10.13
C PRO A 192 -14.30 -11.69 -10.36
N VAL A 193 -13.34 -10.79 -10.58
CA VAL A 193 -13.64 -9.36 -10.82
C VAL A 193 -14.31 -9.15 -12.17
N ARG A 194 -15.30 -8.25 -12.22
CA ARG A 194 -15.92 -7.73 -13.45
C ARG A 194 -15.49 -6.28 -13.67
N VAL A 195 -14.97 -5.98 -14.85
CA VAL A 195 -14.25 -4.74 -15.13
C VAL A 195 -14.89 -3.96 -16.28
N LEU A 196 -15.11 -2.67 -16.07
CA LEU A 196 -15.41 -1.71 -17.14
C LEU A 196 -14.20 -0.80 -17.32
N SER A 197 -13.60 -0.80 -18.51
CA SER A 197 -12.42 0.00 -18.83
C SER A 197 -12.78 0.99 -19.94
N LEU A 198 -12.56 2.28 -19.67
CA LEU A 198 -12.77 3.37 -20.61
C LEU A 198 -11.42 3.95 -21.05
N PHE A 199 -11.24 4.16 -22.35
CA PHE A 199 -10.16 4.95 -22.96
C PHE A 199 -8.73 4.40 -22.78
N GLY A 200 -8.54 3.39 -21.93
CA GLY A 200 -7.29 2.64 -21.79
C GLY A 200 -7.56 1.21 -21.37
N ASP A 201 -7.08 0.24 -22.14
CA ASP A 201 -7.24 -1.18 -21.86
C ASP A 201 -6.22 -1.65 -20.79
N ILE A 202 -6.74 -2.21 -19.70
CA ILE A 202 -5.96 -2.75 -18.57
C ILE A 202 -5.99 -4.28 -18.51
N ARG A 203 -6.47 -4.94 -19.57
CA ARG A 203 -6.58 -6.40 -19.65
C ARG A 203 -5.24 -7.07 -19.37
N ASN A 204 -4.16 -6.59 -19.96
CA ASN A 204 -2.83 -7.20 -19.83
C ASN A 204 -2.32 -7.10 -18.38
N GLU A 205 -2.47 -5.92 -17.77
CA GLU A 205 -2.07 -5.65 -16.40
C GLU A 205 -2.84 -6.55 -15.42
N LEU A 206 -4.18 -6.58 -15.53
CA LEU A 206 -5.02 -7.42 -14.67
C LEU A 206 -4.81 -8.92 -14.89
N THR A 207 -4.56 -9.34 -16.13
CA THR A 207 -4.20 -10.75 -16.43
C THR A 207 -2.87 -11.10 -15.78
N SER A 208 -1.86 -10.23 -15.89
CA SER A 208 -0.54 -10.47 -15.28
C SER A 208 -0.54 -10.50 -13.75
N LEU A 209 -1.56 -9.90 -13.12
CA LEU A 209 -1.76 -9.94 -11.67
C LEU A 209 -2.63 -11.14 -11.22
N GLY A 210 -3.16 -11.91 -12.18
CA GLY A 210 -4.02 -13.06 -11.94
C GLY A 210 -5.50 -12.73 -11.72
N PHE A 211 -5.97 -11.50 -11.97
CA PHE A 211 -7.40 -11.17 -11.81
C PHE A 211 -8.27 -11.66 -12.97
N LEU A 212 -7.67 -11.79 -14.15
CA LEU A 212 -8.31 -12.31 -15.37
C LEU A 212 -7.62 -13.62 -15.79
N GLU A 213 -8.40 -14.61 -16.20
CA GLU A 213 -7.88 -15.88 -16.73
C GLU A 213 -7.35 -15.67 -18.16
N PRO A 214 -6.15 -16.21 -18.50
CA PRO A 214 -5.64 -16.20 -19.87
C PRO A 214 -6.60 -16.97 -20.80
N GLY A 215 -7.10 -16.31 -21.86
CA GLY A 215 -8.00 -16.94 -22.83
C GLY A 215 -9.46 -17.09 -22.40
N SER A 216 -9.85 -16.51 -21.25
CA SER A 216 -11.23 -16.52 -20.75
C SER A 216 -12.15 -15.55 -21.51
N ASP A 217 -13.46 -15.77 -21.38
CA ASP A 217 -14.49 -15.03 -22.13
C ASP A 217 -14.27 -13.51 -22.12
N PRO A 218 -14.45 -12.83 -23.27
CA PRO A 218 -14.40 -11.37 -23.35
C PRO A 218 -15.41 -10.68 -22.42
N GLY A 219 -16.40 -11.40 -21.88
CA GLY A 219 -17.48 -10.87 -21.05
C GLY A 219 -17.10 -10.34 -19.65
N ARG A 220 -15.91 -10.63 -19.11
CA ARG A 220 -15.51 -10.12 -17.77
C ARG A 220 -14.88 -8.74 -17.77
N LEU A 221 -14.28 -8.34 -18.89
CA LEU A 221 -13.73 -6.99 -19.06
C LEU A 221 -14.33 -6.39 -20.32
N LYS A 222 -15.15 -5.36 -20.14
CA LYS A 222 -15.70 -4.54 -21.23
C LYS A 222 -14.79 -3.32 -21.41
N HIS A 223 -14.16 -3.22 -22.58
CA HIS A 223 -13.36 -2.05 -22.96
C HIS A 223 -14.14 -1.17 -23.94
N LEU A 224 -14.05 0.14 -23.77
CA LEU A 224 -14.64 1.16 -24.64
C LEU A 224 -13.62 2.24 -24.95
N GLU A 225 -13.40 2.50 -26.23
CA GLU A 225 -12.54 3.59 -26.71
C GLU A 225 -13.30 4.93 -26.77
N ASP A 226 -14.61 4.88 -27.02
CA ASP A 226 -15.49 6.05 -27.03
C ASP A 226 -16.73 5.76 -26.16
N ALA A 227 -17.09 6.75 -25.35
CA ALA A 227 -18.23 6.72 -24.45
C ALA A 227 -19.29 7.77 -24.80
N THR A 228 -19.19 8.48 -25.93
CA THR A 228 -20.11 9.56 -26.35
C THR A 228 -21.56 9.11 -26.29
N ASP A 229 -21.89 8.03 -26.99
CA ASP A 229 -23.28 7.55 -27.15
C ASP A 229 -23.72 6.57 -26.05
N VAL A 230 -22.85 6.27 -25.08
CA VAL A 230 -23.17 5.33 -24.00
C VAL A 230 -24.23 5.92 -23.10
N VAL A 231 -25.35 5.23 -22.93
CA VAL A 231 -26.42 5.60 -21.98
C VAL A 231 -26.48 4.64 -20.79
N ARG A 232 -27.21 5.04 -19.74
CA ARG A 232 -27.36 4.23 -18.52
C ARG A 232 -27.85 2.80 -18.81
N ARG A 233 -28.80 2.65 -19.75
CA ARG A 233 -29.37 1.33 -20.10
C ARG A 233 -28.32 0.38 -20.68
N ASP A 234 -27.32 0.92 -21.39
CA ASP A 234 -26.24 0.10 -21.95
C ASP A 234 -25.37 -0.46 -20.83
N VAL A 235 -24.94 0.41 -19.90
CA VAL A 235 -24.10 0.03 -18.75
C VAL A 235 -24.83 -0.98 -17.86
N GLU A 236 -26.12 -0.76 -17.59
CA GLU A 236 -26.96 -1.71 -16.84
C GLU A 236 -27.11 -3.06 -17.59
N GLY A 237 -27.16 -3.02 -18.93
CA GLY A 237 -27.30 -4.20 -19.79
C GLY A 237 -26.02 -5.02 -19.93
N TRP A 238 -24.84 -4.39 -19.87
CA TRP A 238 -23.55 -5.11 -19.86
C TRP A 238 -23.28 -5.87 -18.57
N GLY A 239 -24.04 -5.55 -17.53
CA GLY A 239 -23.99 -6.24 -16.24
C GLY A 239 -23.31 -5.42 -15.16
N PRO A 240 -23.42 -5.87 -13.90
CA PRO A 240 -22.77 -5.22 -12.78
C PRO A 240 -21.25 -5.29 -12.90
N PHE A 241 -20.59 -4.18 -12.58
CA PHE A 241 -19.15 -4.09 -12.53
C PHE A 241 -18.67 -4.00 -11.08
N ASP A 242 -17.46 -4.50 -10.82
CA ASP A 242 -16.80 -4.43 -9.52
C ASP A 242 -15.61 -3.46 -9.55
N LEU A 243 -15.02 -3.24 -10.72
CA LEU A 243 -13.94 -2.31 -10.96
C LEU A 243 -14.23 -1.48 -12.20
N MET A 244 -14.12 -0.16 -12.09
CA MET A 244 -14.13 0.74 -13.23
C MET A 244 -12.77 1.43 -13.40
N TYR A 245 -12.20 1.36 -14.59
CA TYR A 245 -10.95 2.02 -14.95
C TYR A 245 -11.19 3.05 -16.03
N GLY A 246 -10.52 4.19 -15.93
CA GLY A 246 -10.47 5.19 -16.98
C GLY A 246 -9.09 5.82 -17.04
N SER A 247 -8.64 6.17 -18.24
CA SER A 247 -7.42 6.95 -18.39
C SER A 247 -7.59 8.07 -19.41
N THR A 248 -6.91 9.18 -19.21
CA THR A 248 -6.69 10.12 -20.32
C THR A 248 -5.78 9.47 -21.37
N PRO A 249 -5.80 9.90 -22.63
CA PRO A 249 -4.86 9.41 -23.63
C PRO A 249 -3.40 9.73 -23.27
N PRO A 250 -2.42 8.93 -23.71
CA PRO A 250 -1.00 9.25 -23.52
C PRO A 250 -0.61 10.59 -24.17
N VAL A 251 0.37 11.28 -23.58
CA VAL A 251 0.91 12.53 -24.15
C VAL A 251 1.40 12.31 -25.58
N GLY A 252 1.00 13.20 -26.50
CA GLY A 252 1.41 13.17 -27.90
C GLY A 252 0.60 12.22 -28.79
N HIS A 253 -0.40 11.51 -28.24
CA HIS A 253 -1.38 10.80 -29.05
C HIS A 253 -2.40 11.78 -29.65
N ALA A 254 -2.76 11.61 -30.92
CA ALA A 254 -3.84 12.38 -31.52
C ALA A 254 -5.17 11.97 -30.87
N CYS A 255 -6.00 12.94 -30.52
CA CYS A 255 -7.27 12.70 -29.84
C CYS A 255 -8.37 13.56 -30.43
N ASP A 256 -9.52 12.93 -30.64
CA ASP A 256 -10.72 13.58 -31.19
C ASP A 256 -11.40 14.49 -30.15
N HIS A 257 -11.03 14.35 -28.87
CA HIS A 257 -11.64 15.05 -27.75
C HIS A 257 -10.61 15.78 -26.86
N PRO A 258 -10.98 16.94 -26.29
CA PRO A 258 -10.17 17.63 -25.28
C PRO A 258 -9.93 16.77 -24.02
N PRO A 259 -8.81 16.92 -23.29
CA PRO A 259 -8.49 16.11 -22.10
C PRO A 259 -9.59 16.03 -21.04
N VAL A 260 -10.28 17.15 -20.75
CA VAL A 260 -11.37 17.21 -19.76
C VAL A 260 -12.58 16.35 -20.14
N TRP A 261 -12.79 16.08 -21.43
CA TRP A 261 -13.90 15.24 -21.90
C TRP A 261 -13.81 13.82 -21.32
N TYR A 262 -12.61 13.23 -21.27
CA TYR A 262 -12.38 11.89 -20.73
C TYR A 262 -12.77 11.79 -19.25
N LEU A 263 -12.44 12.82 -18.46
CA LEU A 263 -12.83 12.92 -17.06
C LEU A 263 -14.36 12.99 -16.90
N LEU A 264 -15.02 13.83 -17.69
CA LEU A 264 -16.48 14.03 -17.61
C LEU A 264 -17.24 12.77 -18.03
N GLN A 265 -16.78 12.10 -19.10
CA GLN A 265 -17.37 10.83 -19.53
C GLN A 265 -17.12 9.71 -18.52
N PHE A 266 -15.91 9.63 -17.96
CA PHE A 266 -15.60 8.69 -16.90
C PHE A 266 -16.53 8.89 -15.70
N HIS A 267 -16.67 10.13 -15.20
CA HIS A 267 -17.57 10.43 -14.09
C HIS A 267 -19.03 10.09 -14.43
N ARG A 268 -19.50 10.42 -15.63
CA ARG A 268 -20.87 10.10 -16.08
C ARG A 268 -21.15 8.59 -16.06
N VAL A 269 -20.26 7.80 -16.67
CA VAL A 269 -20.39 6.33 -16.72
C VAL A 269 -20.18 5.70 -15.34
N LEU A 270 -19.34 6.28 -14.49
CA LEU A 270 -19.16 5.85 -13.09
C LEU A 270 -20.48 5.91 -12.32
N GLN A 271 -21.29 6.96 -12.52
CA GLN A 271 -22.62 7.03 -11.90
C GLN A 271 -23.60 5.99 -12.46
N TYR A 272 -23.37 5.45 -13.66
CA TYR A 272 -24.20 4.38 -14.23
C TYR A 272 -23.77 3.01 -13.70
N ALA A 273 -22.47 2.80 -13.51
CA ALA A 273 -21.90 1.52 -13.05
C ALA A 273 -22.00 1.31 -11.53
N ARG A 274 -22.12 2.39 -10.74
CA ARG A 274 -22.22 2.32 -9.28
C ARG A 274 -23.36 1.39 -8.83
N PRO A 275 -23.08 0.37 -7.99
CA PRO A 275 -24.11 -0.51 -7.46
C PRO A 275 -25.17 0.24 -6.65
N ARG A 276 -26.38 -0.31 -6.60
CA ARG A 276 -27.46 0.25 -5.76
C ARG A 276 -27.07 0.19 -4.27
N PRO A 277 -27.37 1.21 -3.45
CA PRO A 277 -26.95 1.30 -2.04
C PRO A 277 -27.32 0.09 -1.17
N ALA A 278 -28.38 -0.63 -1.51
CA ALA A 278 -28.79 -1.84 -0.79
C ALA A 278 -27.80 -3.02 -0.94
N ARG A 279 -26.92 -3.00 -1.94
CA ARG A 279 -25.89 -4.03 -2.16
C ARG A 279 -24.57 -3.54 -1.56
N GLN A 280 -24.19 -4.06 -0.39
CA GLN A 280 -22.86 -3.82 0.21
C GLN A 280 -21.74 -4.60 -0.51
N GLN A 281 -21.75 -4.59 -1.84
CA GLN A 281 -20.73 -5.22 -2.67
C GLN A 281 -19.54 -4.26 -2.84
N PRO A 282 -18.29 -4.74 -2.69
CA PRO A 282 -17.12 -3.91 -2.99
C PRO A 282 -17.15 -3.42 -4.43
N PHE A 283 -17.08 -2.10 -4.62
CA PHE A 283 -17.02 -1.46 -5.93
C PHE A 283 -15.86 -0.47 -5.97
N PHE A 284 -14.93 -0.70 -6.88
CA PHE A 284 -13.72 0.09 -6.99
C PHE A 284 -13.69 0.89 -8.29
N TRP A 285 -13.01 2.02 -8.26
CA TRP A 285 -12.79 2.84 -9.44
C TRP A 285 -11.42 3.49 -9.41
N MET A 286 -10.85 3.71 -10.58
CA MET A 286 -9.58 4.40 -10.76
C MET A 286 -9.63 5.22 -12.04
N PHE A 287 -9.26 6.50 -11.93
CA PHE A 287 -9.05 7.39 -13.06
C PHE A 287 -7.58 7.82 -13.09
N VAL A 288 -6.93 7.66 -14.23
CA VAL A 288 -5.50 7.94 -14.43
C VAL A 288 -5.35 9.07 -15.44
N ASP A 289 -4.72 10.16 -15.00
CA ASP A 289 -4.26 11.22 -15.90
C ASP A 289 -2.79 11.03 -16.28
N ASN A 290 -2.55 10.90 -17.57
CA ASN A 290 -1.25 10.85 -18.22
C ASN A 290 -0.56 12.21 -18.35
N LEU A 291 -0.78 13.11 -17.38
CA LEU A 291 -0.26 14.48 -17.34
C LEU A 291 -0.76 15.36 -18.49
N VAL A 292 -1.98 15.11 -18.96
CA VAL A 292 -2.61 15.93 -20.02
C VAL A 292 -3.65 16.89 -19.47
N LEU A 293 -4.12 16.70 -18.23
CA LEU A 293 -5.02 17.64 -17.56
C LEU A 293 -4.27 18.87 -17.06
N THR A 294 -4.88 20.04 -17.24
CA THR A 294 -4.36 21.30 -16.69
C THR A 294 -4.54 21.36 -15.16
N GLN A 295 -3.98 22.37 -14.50
CA GLN A 295 -4.23 22.60 -13.07
C GLN A 295 -5.71 22.84 -12.77
N GLU A 296 -6.41 23.55 -13.66
CA GLU A 296 -7.85 23.79 -13.54
C GLU A 296 -8.63 22.48 -13.69
N ASP A 297 -8.33 21.69 -14.72
CA ASP A 297 -8.96 20.39 -14.94
C ASP A 297 -8.74 19.42 -13.76
N ARG A 298 -7.55 19.43 -13.14
CA ARG A 298 -7.26 18.62 -11.96
C ARG A 298 -8.08 19.05 -10.74
N THR A 299 -8.28 20.36 -10.58
CA THR A 299 -9.16 20.91 -9.53
C THR A 299 -10.62 20.48 -9.76
N VAL A 300 -11.06 20.50 -11.02
CA VAL A 300 -12.38 19.97 -11.42
C VAL A 300 -12.47 18.47 -11.14
N ALA A 301 -11.45 17.69 -11.51
CA ALA A 301 -11.39 16.25 -11.27
C ALA A 301 -11.55 15.90 -9.79
N THR A 302 -10.79 16.56 -8.91
CA THR A 302 -10.89 16.38 -7.46
C THR A 302 -12.30 16.65 -6.94
N ARG A 303 -12.97 17.69 -7.44
CA ARG A 303 -14.35 18.03 -7.04
C ARG A 303 -15.36 16.99 -7.52
N PHE A 304 -15.26 16.54 -8.77
CA PHE A 304 -16.20 15.56 -9.35
C PHE A 304 -16.00 14.14 -8.81
N LEU A 305 -14.76 13.77 -8.52
CA LEU A 305 -14.40 12.43 -8.03
C LEU A 305 -14.40 12.34 -6.50
N GLU A 306 -14.54 13.48 -5.81
CA GLU A 306 -14.55 13.60 -4.34
C GLU A 306 -13.32 12.93 -3.70
N ALA A 307 -12.17 13.06 -4.36
CA ALA A 307 -10.92 12.42 -3.97
C ALA A 307 -9.73 13.29 -4.40
N ASP A 308 -8.67 13.33 -3.59
CA ASP A 308 -7.44 14.01 -3.97
C ASP A 308 -6.58 13.15 -4.92
N PRO A 309 -5.87 13.77 -5.88
CA PRO A 309 -4.97 13.05 -6.76
C PRO A 309 -3.73 12.57 -6.01
N VAL A 310 -3.24 11.41 -6.42
CA VAL A 310 -1.96 10.87 -6.01
C VAL A 310 -1.06 10.76 -7.23
N THR A 311 0.15 11.31 -7.14
CA THR A 311 1.12 11.25 -8.23
C THR A 311 1.94 9.98 -8.11
N ILE A 312 1.86 9.09 -9.08
CA ILE A 312 2.67 7.85 -9.13
C ILE A 312 3.77 8.04 -10.14
N GLN A 313 4.99 7.65 -9.76
CA GLN A 313 6.19 7.85 -10.56
C GLN A 313 7.03 6.59 -10.62
N ASP A 314 7.64 6.36 -11.77
CA ASP A 314 8.70 5.38 -11.98
C ASP A 314 9.99 6.11 -12.34
N ILE A 315 11.02 5.91 -11.52
CA ILE A 315 12.36 6.46 -11.71
C ILE A 315 13.21 5.34 -12.32
N CYS A 316 13.08 5.16 -13.64
CA CYS A 316 13.93 4.22 -14.38
C CYS A 316 15.32 4.85 -14.62
N GLY A 317 16.25 4.64 -13.69
CA GLY A 317 17.67 5.02 -13.82
C GLY A 317 18.05 6.33 -13.12
N ARG A 318 19.35 6.66 -13.11
CA ARG A 318 19.92 7.80 -12.35
C ARG A 318 19.70 9.18 -12.99
N THR A 319 18.99 9.27 -14.12
CA THR A 319 18.82 10.50 -14.89
C THR A 319 17.37 10.97 -14.87
N ILE A 320 17.13 12.24 -14.51
CA ILE A 320 15.81 12.91 -14.41
C ILE A 320 15.03 12.87 -15.75
N GLN A 321 15.71 12.59 -16.87
CA GLN A 321 15.14 12.55 -18.21
C GLN A 321 14.24 11.33 -18.52
N ASN A 322 14.20 10.33 -17.63
CA ASN A 322 13.38 9.11 -17.79
C ASN A 322 12.36 8.93 -16.65
N VAL A 323 11.89 10.01 -16.03
CA VAL A 323 10.84 9.91 -15.01
C VAL A 323 9.48 9.78 -15.70
N ASN A 324 8.83 8.64 -15.51
CA ASN A 324 7.46 8.41 -15.96
C ASN A 324 6.51 8.71 -14.81
N ALA A 325 5.55 9.62 -14.99
CA ALA A 325 4.63 10.01 -13.94
C ALA A 325 3.18 10.07 -14.44
N VAL A 326 2.24 9.81 -13.53
CA VAL A 326 0.79 9.91 -13.73
C VAL A 326 0.13 10.48 -12.49
N HIS A 327 -1.00 11.16 -12.64
CA HIS A 327 -1.89 11.49 -11.54
C HIS A 327 -3.02 10.46 -11.46
N VAL A 328 -3.39 10.02 -10.26
CA VAL A 328 -4.39 8.97 -10.05
C VAL A 328 -5.41 9.41 -9.02
N TRP A 329 -6.69 9.25 -9.36
CA TRP A 329 -7.81 9.34 -8.43
C TRP A 329 -8.40 7.96 -8.28
N SER A 330 -8.60 7.49 -7.05
CA SER A 330 -9.15 6.15 -6.84
C SER A 330 -9.70 5.96 -5.44
N ASN A 331 -10.70 5.09 -5.31
CA ASN A 331 -11.13 4.58 -4.02
C ASN A 331 -10.36 3.30 -3.59
N ILE A 332 -9.38 2.82 -4.35
CA ILE A 332 -8.56 1.64 -3.98
C ILE A 332 -7.64 2.01 -2.81
N PRO A 333 -7.61 1.21 -1.72
CA PRO A 333 -6.91 1.60 -0.49
C PRO A 333 -5.42 1.94 -0.65
N ALA A 334 -4.65 1.21 -1.47
CA ALA A 334 -3.21 1.46 -1.62
C ALA A 334 -2.87 2.79 -2.28
N VAL A 335 -3.73 3.29 -3.18
CA VAL A 335 -3.47 4.54 -3.89
C VAL A 335 -3.44 5.70 -2.90
N ARG A 336 -4.21 5.62 -1.82
CA ARG A 336 -4.32 6.66 -0.79
C ARG A 336 -3.14 6.67 0.19
N SER A 337 -2.37 5.59 0.28
CA SER A 337 -1.25 5.50 1.22
C SER A 337 -0.08 6.35 0.69
N SER A 338 0.41 7.27 1.53
CA SER A 338 1.36 8.36 1.21
C SER A 338 2.73 7.97 0.63
N LYS A 339 2.98 6.70 0.31
CA LYS A 339 4.22 6.23 -0.32
C LYS A 339 4.50 6.89 -1.68
N HIS A 340 3.48 7.40 -2.36
CA HIS A 340 3.63 8.02 -3.68
C HIS A 340 3.80 9.54 -3.65
N SER A 341 3.73 10.18 -2.47
CA SER A 341 4.00 11.63 -2.33
C SER A 341 5.51 11.90 -2.31
N ALA A 342 6.23 11.51 -3.37
CA ALA A 342 7.52 12.12 -3.64
C ALA A 342 7.28 13.59 -4.03
N LEU A 343 7.85 14.51 -3.27
CA LEU A 343 7.87 15.96 -3.51
C LEU A 343 8.56 16.25 -4.84
N VAL A 344 7.86 16.09 -5.95
CA VAL A 344 8.28 16.64 -7.24
C VAL A 344 7.56 17.96 -7.44
N SER A 345 8.32 19.03 -7.65
CA SER A 345 7.74 20.34 -7.91
C SER A 345 6.84 20.27 -9.16
N GLN A 346 5.75 21.02 -9.12
CA GLN A 346 4.82 21.14 -10.24
C GLN A 346 5.53 21.58 -11.55
N GLU A 347 6.64 22.29 -11.41
CA GLU A 347 7.53 22.72 -12.49
C GLU A 347 8.24 21.54 -13.16
N ALA A 348 8.74 20.58 -12.39
CA ALA A 348 9.41 19.38 -12.91
C ALA A 348 8.42 18.43 -13.62
N LEU A 349 7.17 18.31 -13.16
CA LEU A 349 6.13 17.58 -13.88
C LEU A 349 5.73 18.27 -15.18
N SER A 350 5.70 19.61 -15.18
CA SER A 350 5.39 20.41 -16.37
C SER A 350 6.50 20.31 -17.43
N SER A 351 7.77 20.29 -17.01
CA SER A 351 8.90 20.05 -17.92
C SER A 351 8.86 18.63 -18.49
N LEU A 352 8.55 17.61 -17.68
CA LEU A 352 8.39 16.23 -18.16
C LEU A 352 7.27 16.10 -19.20
N ALA A 353 6.13 16.77 -18.97
CA ALA A 353 5.03 16.79 -19.94
C ALA A 353 5.43 17.48 -21.26
N GLN A 354 6.25 18.55 -21.21
CA GLN A 354 6.78 19.22 -22.39
C GLN A 354 7.81 18.38 -23.14
N ASP A 355 8.72 17.70 -22.43
CA ASP A 355 9.71 16.80 -23.02
C ASP A 355 9.03 15.62 -23.71
N ARG A 356 7.96 15.08 -23.12
CA ARG A 356 7.14 14.02 -23.72
C ARG A 356 6.48 14.41 -25.03
N ARG A 357 6.04 15.66 -25.18
CA ARG A 357 5.48 16.15 -26.46
C ARG A 357 6.51 16.17 -27.59
N ARG A 358 7.81 16.19 -27.25
CA ARG A 358 8.94 16.23 -28.19
C ARG A 358 9.57 14.85 -28.45
N MET A 359 9.29 13.86 -27.61
CA MET A 359 9.85 12.51 -27.69
C MET A 359 8.87 11.52 -28.32
N LYS A 360 9.40 10.43 -28.89
CA LYS A 360 8.58 9.29 -29.34
C LYS A 360 7.88 8.67 -28.12
N PRO A 361 6.60 8.27 -28.21
CA PRO A 361 5.89 7.69 -27.07
C PRO A 361 6.66 6.51 -26.48
N PRO A 362 6.74 6.40 -25.14
CA PRO A 362 7.50 5.33 -24.50
C PRO A 362 6.99 3.96 -24.95
N ALA A 363 7.90 2.99 -25.04
CA ALA A 363 7.57 1.60 -25.39
C ALA A 363 6.65 0.90 -24.37
N GLN A 364 6.38 1.54 -23.23
CA GLN A 364 5.58 1.03 -22.13
C GLN A 364 4.38 1.95 -21.89
N GLY A 365 3.17 1.37 -21.93
CA GLY A 365 1.93 2.08 -21.69
C GLY A 365 1.78 2.53 -20.22
N PRO A 366 1.03 3.61 -19.97
CA PRO A 366 0.83 4.18 -18.63
C PRO A 366 0.13 3.24 -17.65
N ALA A 367 -0.64 2.26 -18.15
CA ALA A 367 -1.27 1.23 -17.32
C ALA A 367 -0.24 0.43 -16.49
N LYS A 368 1.00 0.29 -16.96
CA LYS A 368 2.07 -0.40 -16.21
C LYS A 368 2.46 0.31 -14.91
N LEU A 369 2.42 1.65 -14.88
CA LEU A 369 2.76 2.41 -13.66
C LEU A 369 1.77 2.18 -12.52
N VAL A 370 0.50 1.96 -12.88
CA VAL A 370 -0.57 1.76 -11.91
C VAL A 370 -0.86 0.28 -11.65
N LYS A 371 -0.13 -0.63 -12.29
CA LYS A 371 -0.34 -2.08 -12.18
C LYS A 371 -0.39 -2.53 -10.71
N ASN A 372 0.61 -2.16 -9.93
CA ASN A 372 0.71 -2.61 -8.54
C ASN A 372 -0.35 -1.97 -7.63
N CYS A 373 -0.99 -0.88 -8.06
CA CYS A 373 -2.10 -0.27 -7.33
C CYS A 373 -3.32 -1.18 -7.26
N PHE A 374 -3.44 -2.19 -8.14
CA PHE A 374 -4.53 -3.16 -8.12
C PHE A 374 -4.28 -4.34 -7.16
N LEU A 375 -3.08 -4.52 -6.62
CA LEU A 375 -2.75 -5.64 -5.72
C LEU A 375 -3.66 -5.75 -4.47
N PRO A 376 -4.11 -4.66 -3.82
CA PRO A 376 -5.07 -4.75 -2.71
C PRO A 376 -6.40 -5.41 -3.07
N LEU A 377 -6.78 -5.43 -4.36
CA LEU A 377 -7.98 -6.07 -4.84
C LEU A 377 -7.96 -7.59 -4.60
N ARG A 378 -6.78 -8.19 -4.37
CA ARG A 378 -6.60 -9.59 -3.94
C ARG A 378 -7.29 -9.91 -2.60
N GLU A 379 -7.57 -8.91 -1.76
CA GLU A 379 -8.34 -9.11 -0.52
C GLU A 379 -9.86 -9.23 -0.76
N TYR A 380 -10.35 -8.93 -1.96
CA TYR A 380 -11.77 -8.84 -2.31
C TYR A 380 -12.19 -9.83 -3.40
N PHE A 381 -11.35 -10.05 -4.42
CA PHE A 381 -11.70 -10.85 -5.59
C PHE A 381 -10.82 -12.09 -5.73
N LYS A 382 -11.31 -13.06 -6.51
CA LYS A 382 -10.60 -14.29 -6.82
C LYS A 382 -9.40 -13.96 -7.71
N CYS A 383 -8.25 -14.55 -7.38
CA CYS A 383 -7.09 -14.55 -8.26
C CYS A 383 -6.86 -15.95 -8.80
N PHE A 384 -6.62 -16.03 -10.10
CA PHE A 384 -6.22 -17.22 -10.80
C PHE A 384 -4.70 -17.32 -10.72
N SER A 385 -4.18 -18.49 -10.39
CA SER A 385 -2.74 -18.72 -10.43
C SER A 385 -2.28 -18.60 -11.88
N THR A 386 -1.79 -17.43 -12.26
CA THR A 386 -0.75 -17.38 -13.28
C THR A 386 0.43 -18.07 -12.64
N GLY A 387 0.85 -19.21 -13.16
CA GLY A 387 2.10 -19.81 -12.74
C GLY A 387 3.20 -18.75 -12.89
N LEU A 388 3.55 -18.08 -11.79
CA LEU A 388 4.89 -17.56 -11.60
C LEU A 388 5.74 -18.81 -11.45
N THR A 389 5.98 -19.49 -12.58
CA THR A 389 7.13 -20.33 -12.73
C THR A 389 8.29 -19.41 -12.40
N SER A 390 8.87 -19.63 -11.22
CA SER A 390 10.22 -19.22 -10.92
C SER A 390 11.06 -19.64 -12.11
N SER A 391 11.44 -18.69 -12.95
CA SER A 391 12.64 -18.84 -13.76
C SER A 391 13.80 -18.88 -12.77
N LEU A 392 14.10 -20.10 -12.32
CA LEU A 392 15.39 -20.49 -11.77
C LEU A 392 16.46 -20.34 -12.83
#